data_AF-A0A098M4H0-F1
#
_entry.id   AF-A0A098M4H0-F1
#
_cell.length_a   1.000
_cell.length_b   1.000
_cell.length_c   1.000
_cell.angle_alpha   90.00
_cell.angle_beta   90.00
_cell.angle_gamma   90.00
#
_symmetry.space_group_name_H-M   'P 1'
#
loop_
_entity.id
_entity.type
_entity.pdbx_description
1 polymer ?
#
loop_
_entity_poly.entity_id
_entity_poly.type
_entity_poly.pdbx_seq_one_letter_code
_entity_poly.pdbx_strand_id
1 'polypeptide(L)'
;MGVGERKIVDFHCDALSKMQEMPDIVFKDDHRLDVTAERMAEGKVALQCFAIYLSSKRGRPRFEDVLGQIDHYRSGVLGLGGLQWLRWREETTNIGKDALSWGMLSLEGVDGLEGNLFYAQLCFELGVRFMGVTWNYANWAADGVLEQRNGGFTEKGRKLVEWCNESGMLLDVSHLSSAGFWELTELSKRPFIASHSNAAAICNHPRNLTDEQISALIAMDGRIGLTFVPWFVREGGEATSEELFGHIEHICSLGGEKQIMFGSDFDGIDAWVKGLEHSGKYSDFAEQLLRHFPEAFVKGWLFDNAITYLKCHLPSKPVQS
;
A
#
# COMPACT_ATOMS: atom_id res chain seq x y z
N MET A 1 25.24 6.66 -10.70
CA MET A 1 24.38 7.30 -11.73
C MET A 1 23.85 8.62 -11.17
N GLY A 2 23.53 9.60 -12.01
CA GLY A 2 23.12 10.93 -11.56
C GLY A 2 21.76 10.92 -10.84
N VAL A 3 21.53 11.92 -9.99
CA VAL A 3 20.28 12.19 -9.24
C VAL A 3 19.01 12.24 -10.12
N GLY A 4 19.19 12.35 -11.44
CA GLY A 4 18.14 12.46 -12.45
C GLY A 4 17.25 11.23 -12.70
N GLU A 5 17.71 9.99 -12.47
CA GLU A 5 17.05 8.79 -13.05
C GLU A 5 16.19 7.95 -12.09
N ARG A 6 16.11 8.32 -10.80
CA ARG A 6 15.58 7.41 -9.78
C ARG A 6 14.07 7.46 -9.69
N LYS A 7 13.45 6.29 -9.76
CA LYS A 7 12.01 6.10 -9.82
C LYS A 7 11.53 5.54 -8.49
N ILE A 8 10.32 5.92 -8.10
CA ILE A 8 9.75 5.56 -6.81
C ILE A 8 8.52 4.70 -7.03
N VAL A 9 8.36 3.69 -6.18
CA VAL A 9 7.12 2.95 -6.02
C VAL A 9 6.58 3.18 -4.63
N ASP A 10 5.33 3.59 -4.55
CA ASP A 10 4.58 3.78 -3.31
C ASP A 10 3.34 2.87 -3.31
N PHE A 11 3.18 2.10 -2.23
CA PHE A 11 2.13 1.08 -2.09
C PHE A 11 0.87 1.56 -1.39
N HIS A 12 0.74 2.83 -0.98
CA HIS A 12 -0.46 3.27 -0.28
C HIS A 12 -0.66 4.80 -0.30
N CYS A 13 -1.81 5.24 -0.83
CA CYS A 13 -2.37 6.56 -0.57
C CYS A 13 -3.91 6.55 -0.64
N ASP A 14 -4.55 7.49 0.07
CA ASP A 14 -6.01 7.60 0.19
C ASP A 14 -6.62 8.73 -0.64
N ALA A 15 -5.94 9.17 -1.69
CA ALA A 15 -6.40 10.27 -2.54
C ALA A 15 -7.83 10.05 -3.05
N LEU A 16 -8.21 8.81 -3.36
CA LEU A 16 -9.55 8.45 -3.82
C LEU A 16 -10.63 8.69 -2.75
N SER A 17 -10.32 8.41 -1.49
CA SER A 17 -11.24 8.65 -0.37
C SER A 17 -11.50 10.15 -0.22
N LYS A 18 -10.44 10.97 -0.22
CA LYS A 18 -10.55 12.44 -0.20
C LYS A 18 -11.32 12.98 -1.41
N MET A 19 -11.05 12.49 -2.63
CA MET A 19 -11.78 12.90 -3.84
C MET A 19 -13.27 12.54 -3.79
N GLN A 20 -13.62 11.42 -3.16
CA GLN A 20 -15.02 11.02 -2.99
C GLN A 20 -15.74 11.85 -1.89
N GLU A 21 -15.02 12.28 -0.86
CA GLU A 21 -15.55 13.20 0.16
C GLU A 21 -15.69 14.64 -0.37
N MET A 22 -14.76 15.07 -1.23
CA MET A 22 -14.69 16.42 -1.79
C MET A 22 -14.67 16.36 -3.33
N PRO A 23 -15.84 16.27 -3.98
CA PRO A 23 -15.93 16.00 -5.41
C PRO A 23 -15.43 17.14 -6.32
N ASP A 24 -15.12 18.31 -5.75
CA ASP A 24 -14.50 19.44 -6.45
C ASP A 24 -12.96 19.36 -6.52
N ILE A 25 -12.34 18.39 -5.83
CA ILE A 25 -10.89 18.15 -5.91
C ILE A 25 -10.51 17.65 -7.31
N VAL A 26 -9.44 18.23 -7.84
CA VAL A 26 -8.85 17.81 -9.11
C VAL A 26 -7.48 17.18 -8.85
N PHE A 27 -7.34 15.89 -9.20
CA PHE A 27 -6.11 15.12 -8.96
C PHE A 27 -4.85 15.70 -9.63
N LYS A 28 -5.00 16.58 -10.62
CA LYS A 28 -3.88 17.18 -11.35
C LYS A 28 -2.91 17.92 -10.41
N ASP A 29 -3.43 18.83 -9.59
CA ASP A 29 -2.62 19.84 -8.88
C ASP A 29 -3.28 20.40 -7.60
N ASP A 30 -4.40 19.84 -7.13
CA ASP A 30 -5.07 20.38 -5.95
C ASP A 30 -4.24 20.22 -4.67
N HIS A 31 -3.89 21.34 -4.06
CA HIS A 31 -3.10 21.42 -2.82
C HIS A 31 -3.65 20.63 -1.63
N ARG A 32 -4.96 20.29 -1.63
CA ARG A 32 -5.61 19.49 -0.59
C ARG A 32 -5.24 18.00 -0.63
N LEU A 33 -4.63 17.55 -1.74
CA LEU A 33 -4.15 16.18 -1.91
C LEU A 33 -2.63 16.11 -1.79
N ASP A 34 -2.13 15.23 -0.93
CA ASP A 34 -0.72 14.89 -0.78
C ASP A 34 -0.19 14.18 -2.03
N VAL A 35 -1.04 13.42 -2.73
CA VAL A 35 -0.74 12.85 -4.05
C VAL A 35 -1.52 13.56 -5.15
N THR A 36 -0.80 14.20 -6.07
CA THR A 36 -1.34 14.74 -7.32
C THR A 36 -0.49 14.31 -8.50
N ALA A 37 -1.00 14.44 -9.73
CA ALA A 37 -0.22 14.13 -10.93
C ALA A 37 1.07 14.98 -11.01
N GLU A 38 1.00 16.27 -10.66
CA GLU A 38 2.18 17.15 -10.63
C GLU A 38 3.17 16.75 -9.52
N ARG A 39 2.70 16.46 -8.30
CA ARG A 39 3.56 16.02 -7.19
C ARG A 39 4.19 14.66 -7.44
N MET A 40 3.49 13.72 -8.07
CA MET A 40 4.06 12.44 -8.50
C MET A 40 5.20 12.65 -9.49
N ALA A 41 5.05 13.57 -10.45
CA ALA A 41 6.11 13.90 -11.41
C ALA A 41 7.32 14.54 -10.73
N GLU A 42 7.12 15.49 -9.80
CA GLU A 42 8.18 16.11 -8.98
C GLU A 42 8.95 15.08 -8.15
N GLY A 43 8.23 14.13 -7.53
CA GLY A 43 8.78 13.06 -6.71
C GLY A 43 9.33 11.87 -7.49
N LYS A 44 9.19 11.88 -8.82
CA LYS A 44 9.54 10.76 -9.72
C LYS A 44 8.85 9.44 -9.34
N VAL A 45 7.61 9.54 -8.87
CA VAL A 45 6.77 8.38 -8.56
C VAL A 45 6.36 7.69 -9.84
N ALA A 46 6.96 6.52 -10.08
CA ALA A 46 6.68 5.72 -11.28
C ALA A 46 5.50 4.77 -11.09
N LEU A 47 5.19 4.39 -9.85
CA LEU A 47 3.98 3.64 -9.52
C LEU A 47 3.43 4.11 -8.16
N GLN A 48 2.15 4.47 -8.14
CA GLN A 48 1.39 4.75 -6.91
C GLN A 48 0.26 3.73 -6.77
N CYS A 49 0.09 3.15 -5.60
CA CYS A 49 -1.11 2.38 -5.29
C CYS A 49 -2.13 3.28 -4.61
N PHE A 50 -3.34 3.30 -5.16
CA PHE A 50 -4.46 4.10 -4.69
C PHE A 50 -5.42 3.19 -3.92
N ALA A 51 -5.50 3.41 -2.62
CA ALA A 51 -6.38 2.67 -1.74
C ALA A 51 -7.83 3.10 -1.95
N ILE A 52 -8.71 2.11 -2.08
CA ILE A 52 -10.14 2.29 -1.91
C ILE A 52 -10.42 2.13 -0.42
N TYR A 53 -10.38 3.24 0.31
CA TYR A 53 -10.69 3.33 1.73
C TYR A 53 -12.07 3.96 1.95
N LEU A 54 -12.93 3.28 2.70
CA LEU A 54 -14.30 3.71 2.94
C LEU A 54 -14.43 4.39 4.31
N SER A 55 -14.30 5.73 4.29
CA SER A 55 -14.43 6.58 5.47
C SER A 55 -15.78 6.41 6.18
N SER A 56 -15.71 6.17 7.48
CA SER A 56 -16.90 6.08 8.34
C SER A 56 -17.74 7.37 8.38
N LYS A 57 -17.17 8.52 7.98
CA LYS A 57 -17.90 9.80 7.86
C LYS A 57 -19.06 9.72 6.86
N ARG A 58 -18.98 8.81 5.88
CA ARG A 58 -20.03 8.56 4.87
C ARG A 58 -21.11 7.60 5.35
N GLY A 59 -21.01 7.11 6.59
CA GLY A 59 -21.93 6.14 7.17
C GLY A 59 -21.44 4.71 6.98
N ARG A 60 -22.39 3.77 6.91
CA ARG A 60 -22.08 2.34 6.76
C ARG A 60 -21.47 2.10 5.37
N PRO A 61 -20.25 1.51 5.27
CA PRO A 61 -19.64 1.16 4.00
C PRO A 61 -20.55 0.26 3.15
N ARG A 62 -20.73 0.62 1.88
CA ARG A 62 -21.50 -0.17 0.90
C ARG A 62 -20.67 -0.43 -0.35
N PHE A 63 -21.07 -1.44 -1.12
CA PHE A 63 -20.36 -1.76 -2.36
C PHE A 63 -20.42 -0.62 -3.40
N GLU A 64 -21.47 0.19 -3.39
CA GLU A 64 -21.56 1.38 -4.24
C GLU A 64 -20.47 2.44 -3.94
N ASP A 65 -20.01 2.54 -2.69
CA ASP A 65 -18.92 3.47 -2.33
C ASP A 65 -17.60 2.98 -2.93
N VAL A 66 -17.36 1.66 -2.95
CA VAL A 66 -16.23 1.02 -3.64
C VAL A 66 -16.27 1.34 -5.14
N LEU A 67 -17.43 1.13 -5.78
CA LEU A 67 -17.62 1.45 -7.20
C LEU A 67 -17.41 2.94 -7.50
N GLY A 68 -17.84 3.82 -6.60
CA GLY A 68 -17.63 5.26 -6.71
C GLY A 68 -16.15 5.63 -6.75
N GLN A 69 -15.32 5.06 -5.86
CA GLN A 69 -13.87 5.32 -5.88
C GLN A 69 -13.17 4.71 -7.10
N ILE A 70 -13.61 3.54 -7.58
CA ILE A 70 -13.14 2.98 -8.86
C ILE A 70 -13.47 3.93 -10.02
N ASP A 71 -14.65 4.54 -10.04
CA ASP A 71 -15.02 5.51 -11.08
C ASP A 71 -14.24 6.83 -10.95
N HIS A 72 -13.99 7.33 -9.73
CA HIS A 72 -13.09 8.47 -9.50
C HIS A 72 -11.68 8.18 -10.01
N TYR A 73 -11.15 6.98 -9.75
CA TYR A 73 -9.87 6.57 -10.29
C TYR A 73 -9.90 6.56 -11.83
N ARG A 74 -10.91 5.94 -12.42
CA ARG A 74 -11.01 5.82 -13.88
C ARG A 74 -11.22 7.15 -14.61
N SER A 75 -12.07 8.03 -14.07
CA SER A 75 -12.49 9.27 -14.73
C SER A 75 -11.66 10.48 -14.33
N GLY A 76 -11.09 10.46 -13.12
CA GLY A 76 -10.43 11.60 -12.49
C GLY A 76 -8.94 11.41 -12.18
N VAL A 77 -8.40 10.19 -12.23
CA VAL A 77 -6.96 9.93 -11.99
C VAL A 77 -6.28 9.41 -13.25
N LEU A 78 -6.83 8.37 -13.88
CA LEU A 78 -6.26 7.80 -15.10
C LEU A 78 -6.20 8.82 -16.24
N GLY A 79 -5.12 8.79 -17.01
CA GLY A 79 -4.89 9.68 -18.15
C GLY A 79 -4.44 11.10 -17.77
N LEU A 80 -4.67 11.57 -16.53
CA LEU A 80 -4.05 12.80 -16.04
C LEU A 80 -2.55 12.58 -15.87
N GLY A 81 -1.73 13.49 -16.40
CA GLY A 81 -0.28 13.31 -16.45
C GLY A 81 0.17 12.09 -17.27
N GLY A 82 -0.73 11.50 -18.08
CA GLY A 82 -0.46 10.27 -18.84
C GLY A 82 -0.42 9.00 -17.99
N LEU A 83 -0.96 9.04 -16.75
CA LEU A 83 -0.94 7.91 -15.81
C LEU A 83 -1.61 6.67 -16.39
N GLN A 84 -0.87 5.56 -16.40
CA GLN A 84 -1.28 4.26 -16.93
C GLN A 84 -1.80 3.34 -15.82
N TRP A 85 -2.65 2.37 -16.16
CA TRP A 85 -3.23 1.45 -15.18
C TRP A 85 -2.47 0.12 -15.14
N LEU A 86 -1.83 -0.18 -14.00
CA LEU A 86 -1.25 -1.48 -13.71
C LEU A 86 -2.31 -2.46 -13.21
N ARG A 87 -2.48 -3.56 -13.93
CA ARG A 87 -3.38 -4.67 -13.60
C ARG A 87 -2.68 -6.02 -13.73
N TRP A 88 -1.73 -6.17 -14.64
CA TRP A 88 -1.18 -7.49 -14.97
C TRP A 88 0.33 -7.50 -14.82
N ARG A 89 0.89 -8.65 -14.45
CA ARG A 89 2.36 -8.77 -14.27
C ARG A 89 3.13 -8.41 -15.54
N GLU A 90 2.57 -8.63 -16.72
CA GLU A 90 3.21 -8.30 -17.99
C GLU A 90 3.43 -6.77 -18.14
N GLU A 91 2.54 -5.96 -17.57
CA GLU A 91 2.59 -4.49 -17.64
C GLU A 91 3.72 -3.92 -16.76
N THR A 92 4.16 -4.66 -15.72
CA THR A 92 5.27 -4.24 -14.84
C THR A 92 6.57 -3.98 -15.61
N THR A 93 6.73 -4.62 -16.77
CA THR A 93 7.92 -4.46 -17.62
C THR A 93 8.03 -3.07 -18.24
N ASN A 94 6.96 -2.28 -18.26
CA ASN A 94 6.94 -0.92 -18.80
C ASN A 94 7.13 0.14 -17.71
N ILE A 95 6.87 -0.23 -16.45
CA ILE A 95 7.01 0.68 -15.32
C ILE A 95 8.46 1.12 -15.24
N GLY A 96 8.65 2.42 -15.26
CA GLY A 96 9.96 3.01 -15.18
C GLY A 96 10.82 2.86 -16.44
N LYS A 97 10.25 2.59 -17.62
CA LYS A 97 10.96 2.76 -18.90
C LYS A 97 10.71 4.11 -19.56
N ASP A 98 9.48 4.58 -19.50
CA ASP A 98 9.06 5.89 -20.01
C ASP A 98 8.97 6.93 -18.88
N ALA A 99 8.54 8.13 -19.24
CA ALA A 99 8.24 9.21 -18.31
C ALA A 99 6.83 9.10 -17.69
N LEU A 100 6.07 8.07 -18.05
CA LEU A 100 4.69 7.92 -17.59
C LEU A 100 4.68 7.27 -16.20
N SER A 101 3.82 7.81 -15.34
CA SER A 101 3.51 7.19 -14.05
C SER A 101 2.48 6.09 -14.24
N TRP A 102 2.46 5.14 -13.31
CA TRP A 102 1.48 4.07 -13.25
C TRP A 102 0.68 4.18 -11.96
N GLY A 103 -0.56 3.69 -12.00
CA GLY A 103 -1.40 3.51 -10.83
C GLY A 103 -1.91 2.09 -10.72
N MET A 104 -2.04 1.60 -9.49
CA MET A 104 -2.67 0.32 -9.16
C MET A 104 -3.75 0.55 -8.11
N LEU A 105 -4.85 -0.19 -8.18
CA LEU A 105 -5.90 -0.11 -7.17
C LEU A 105 -5.72 -1.19 -6.11
N SER A 106 -5.95 -0.80 -4.85
CA SER A 106 -6.16 -1.71 -3.72
C SER A 106 -7.48 -1.46 -3.03
N LEU A 107 -7.95 -2.44 -2.26
CA LEU A 107 -9.06 -2.24 -1.33
C LEU A 107 -8.52 -2.27 0.10
N GLU A 108 -8.82 -1.24 0.89
CA GLU A 108 -8.42 -1.17 2.28
C GLU A 108 -9.63 -1.41 3.20
N GLY A 109 -9.70 -2.63 3.75
CA GLY A 109 -10.86 -3.10 4.49
C GLY A 109 -11.96 -3.62 3.56
N VAL A 110 -12.45 -4.83 3.84
CA VAL A 110 -13.46 -5.48 2.98
C VAL A 110 -14.90 -5.22 3.38
N ASP A 111 -15.13 -4.26 4.28
CA ASP A 111 -16.44 -3.89 4.82
C ASP A 111 -17.48 -3.62 3.72
N GLY A 112 -17.08 -2.85 2.70
CA GLY A 112 -17.90 -2.52 1.54
C GLY A 112 -18.21 -3.70 0.62
N LEU A 113 -17.61 -4.88 0.82
CA LEU A 113 -17.98 -6.09 0.09
C LEU A 113 -19.16 -6.83 0.73
N GLU A 114 -19.62 -6.40 1.90
CA GLU A 114 -20.88 -6.84 2.51
C GLU A 114 -21.00 -8.37 2.69
N GLY A 115 -19.87 -9.05 2.88
CA GLY A 115 -19.84 -10.52 3.02
C GLY A 115 -20.17 -11.29 1.74
N ASN A 116 -20.06 -10.64 0.59
CA ASN A 116 -20.38 -11.21 -0.72
C ASN A 116 -19.11 -11.39 -1.57
N LEU A 117 -18.69 -12.65 -1.76
CA LEU A 117 -17.52 -13.00 -2.57
C LEU A 117 -17.65 -12.58 -4.05
N PHE A 118 -18.88 -12.44 -4.56
CA PHE A 118 -19.09 -11.90 -5.91
C PHE A 118 -18.60 -10.46 -6.03
N TYR A 119 -18.69 -9.66 -4.96
CA TYR A 119 -18.17 -8.30 -4.95
C TYR A 119 -16.64 -8.27 -4.96
N ALA A 120 -15.97 -9.21 -4.28
CA ALA A 120 -14.51 -9.38 -4.39
C ALA A 120 -14.10 -9.71 -5.83
N GLN A 121 -14.83 -10.63 -6.48
CA GLN A 121 -14.63 -10.96 -7.89
C GLN A 121 -14.81 -9.75 -8.81
N LEU A 122 -15.87 -8.97 -8.59
CA LEU A 122 -16.12 -7.77 -9.39
C LEU A 122 -15.02 -6.72 -9.19
N CYS A 123 -14.52 -6.51 -7.97
CA CYS A 123 -13.36 -5.64 -7.73
C CYS A 123 -12.13 -6.09 -8.52
N PHE A 124 -11.85 -7.40 -8.56
CA PHE A 124 -10.75 -7.94 -9.35
C PHE A 124 -10.92 -7.68 -10.85
N GLU A 125 -12.10 -7.96 -11.40
CA GLU A 125 -12.40 -7.67 -12.80
C GLU A 125 -12.29 -6.17 -13.13
N LEU A 126 -12.67 -5.31 -12.17
CA LEU A 126 -12.57 -3.86 -12.28
C LEU A 126 -11.16 -3.31 -12.04
N GLY A 127 -10.15 -4.15 -11.77
CA GLY A 127 -8.75 -3.75 -11.75
C GLY A 127 -8.11 -3.59 -10.36
N VAL A 128 -8.79 -3.96 -9.28
CA VAL A 128 -8.20 -4.06 -7.93
C VAL A 128 -7.24 -5.25 -7.89
N ARG A 129 -6.04 -5.07 -7.33
CA ARG A 129 -4.98 -6.11 -7.37
C ARG A 129 -4.42 -6.55 -6.03
N PHE A 130 -4.71 -5.82 -4.97
CA PHE A 130 -4.51 -6.33 -3.63
C PHE A 130 -5.57 -5.81 -2.66
N MET A 131 -5.74 -6.52 -1.55
CA MET A 131 -6.76 -6.21 -0.56
C MET A 131 -6.20 -6.33 0.86
N GLY A 132 -6.28 -5.24 1.62
CA GLY A 132 -6.21 -5.27 3.08
C GLY A 132 -7.53 -5.81 3.62
N VAL A 133 -7.49 -6.90 4.38
CA VAL A 133 -8.72 -7.58 4.82
C VAL A 133 -9.53 -6.69 5.76
N THR A 134 -8.85 -5.96 6.63
CA THR A 134 -9.48 -5.08 7.62
C THR A 134 -8.90 -3.68 7.52
N TRP A 135 -9.63 -2.69 8.04
CA TRP A 135 -9.00 -1.51 8.61
C TRP A 135 -8.83 -1.76 10.12
N ASN A 136 -8.97 -0.75 10.99
CA ASN A 136 -8.64 -0.89 12.40
C ASN A 136 -9.50 -1.88 13.21
N TYR A 137 -10.78 -2.08 12.86
CA TYR A 137 -11.71 -2.89 13.64
C TYR A 137 -12.20 -4.12 12.86
N ALA A 138 -12.91 -5.01 13.55
CA ALA A 138 -13.47 -6.19 12.91
C ALA A 138 -14.50 -5.85 11.84
N ASN A 139 -14.50 -6.66 10.79
CA ASN A 139 -15.56 -6.70 9.79
C ASN A 139 -16.09 -8.14 9.63
N TRP A 140 -16.83 -8.41 8.55
CA TRP A 140 -17.40 -9.73 8.32
C TRP A 140 -16.34 -10.81 8.04
N ALA A 141 -15.13 -10.43 7.66
CA ALA A 141 -14.06 -11.33 7.23
C ALA A 141 -13.06 -11.63 8.35
N ALA A 142 -12.60 -10.62 9.08
CA ALA A 142 -11.58 -10.80 10.11
C ALA A 142 -11.60 -9.68 11.17
N ASP A 143 -10.78 -9.88 12.20
CA ASP A 143 -10.50 -8.91 13.25
C ASP A 143 -9.34 -8.00 12.85
N GLY A 144 -9.56 -6.68 12.96
CA GLY A 144 -8.53 -5.66 12.79
C GLY A 144 -7.66 -5.50 14.03
N VAL A 145 -6.56 -4.78 13.90
CA VAL A 145 -5.51 -4.57 14.90
C VAL A 145 -5.98 -3.90 16.20
N LEU A 146 -7.06 -3.11 16.16
CA LEU A 146 -7.66 -2.48 17.34
C LEU A 146 -8.88 -3.27 17.87
N GLU A 147 -9.23 -4.40 17.25
CA GLU A 147 -10.27 -5.28 17.75
C GLU A 147 -9.76 -6.10 18.95
N GLN A 148 -10.38 -5.89 20.12
CA GLN A 148 -9.98 -6.56 21.36
C GLN A 148 -10.14 -8.08 21.31
N ARG A 149 -11.10 -8.58 20.51
CA ARG A 149 -11.33 -10.02 20.34
C ARG A 149 -10.09 -10.74 19.78
N ASN A 150 -9.34 -10.11 18.86
CA ASN A 150 -8.13 -10.68 18.23
C ASN A 150 -8.33 -12.15 17.82
N GLY A 151 -9.47 -12.45 17.18
CA GLY A 151 -9.93 -13.80 16.86
C GLY A 151 -9.49 -14.30 15.48
N GLY A 152 -8.77 -13.49 14.70
CA GLY A 152 -8.34 -13.83 13.34
C GLY A 152 -9.48 -13.76 12.33
N PHE A 153 -9.58 -14.76 11.46
CA PHE A 153 -10.56 -14.81 10.37
C PHE A 153 -11.85 -15.52 10.78
N THR A 154 -12.97 -15.01 10.28
CA THR A 154 -14.24 -15.73 10.27
C THR A 154 -14.22 -16.84 9.21
N GLU A 155 -15.20 -17.77 9.25
CA GLU A 155 -15.35 -18.78 8.18
C GLU A 155 -15.51 -18.15 6.79
N LYS A 156 -16.21 -17.02 6.68
CA LYS A 156 -16.35 -16.31 5.41
C LYS A 156 -15.04 -15.64 5.00
N GLY A 157 -14.28 -15.10 5.96
CA GLY A 157 -12.95 -14.56 5.71
C GLY A 157 -11.97 -15.61 5.18
N ARG A 158 -11.99 -16.84 5.73
CA ARG A 158 -11.17 -17.94 5.20
C ARG A 158 -11.50 -18.28 3.75
N LYS A 159 -12.78 -18.26 3.38
CA LYS A 159 -13.21 -18.44 1.97
C LYS A 159 -12.75 -17.30 1.07
N LEU A 160 -12.70 -16.07 1.59
CA LEU A 160 -12.11 -14.94 0.85
C LEU A 160 -10.61 -15.17 0.61
N VAL A 161 -9.87 -15.59 1.63
CA VAL A 161 -8.43 -15.91 1.50
C VAL A 161 -8.19 -17.02 0.47
N GLU A 162 -9.01 -18.08 0.50
CA GLU A 162 -8.96 -19.15 -0.51
C GLU A 162 -9.18 -18.62 -1.93
N TRP A 163 -10.21 -17.80 -2.12
CA TRP A 163 -10.46 -17.17 -3.41
C TRP A 163 -9.33 -16.23 -3.86
N CYS A 164 -8.72 -15.47 -2.95
CA CYS A 164 -7.57 -14.62 -3.28
C CYS A 164 -6.36 -15.45 -3.75
N ASN A 165 -6.08 -16.57 -3.07
CA ASN A 165 -5.02 -17.50 -3.48
C ASN A 165 -5.23 -18.03 -4.90
N GLU A 166 -6.47 -18.39 -5.25
CA GLU A 166 -6.82 -18.96 -6.56
C GLU A 166 -6.82 -17.92 -7.69
N SER A 167 -7.42 -16.75 -7.45
CA SER A 167 -7.52 -15.66 -8.43
C SER A 167 -6.20 -14.93 -8.67
N GLY A 168 -5.30 -14.97 -7.69
CA GLY A 168 -4.08 -14.17 -7.68
C GLY A 168 -4.28 -12.74 -7.19
N MET A 169 -5.42 -12.44 -6.55
CA MET A 169 -5.57 -11.23 -5.73
C MET A 169 -4.56 -11.30 -4.57
N LEU A 170 -3.71 -10.28 -4.46
CA LEU A 170 -2.73 -10.23 -3.38
C LEU A 170 -3.42 -9.83 -2.06
N LEU A 171 -2.89 -10.32 -0.95
CA LEU A 171 -3.40 -9.99 0.39
C LEU A 171 -2.43 -9.03 1.07
N ASP A 172 -3.00 -8.11 1.85
CA ASP A 172 -2.30 -7.14 2.68
C ASP A 172 -2.68 -7.33 4.15
N VAL A 173 -1.67 -7.37 5.03
CA VAL A 173 -1.81 -7.54 6.48
C VAL A 173 -1.75 -6.24 7.26
N SER A 174 -1.55 -5.10 6.59
CA SER A 174 -1.72 -3.79 7.22
C SER A 174 -3.12 -3.74 7.84
N HIS A 175 -3.20 -3.26 9.08
CA HIS A 175 -4.37 -3.24 9.94
C HIS A 175 -4.90 -4.59 10.44
N LEU A 176 -4.37 -5.73 9.99
CA LEU A 176 -4.86 -7.03 10.44
C LEU A 176 -4.47 -7.28 11.91
N SER A 177 -5.35 -7.92 12.67
CA SER A 177 -5.03 -8.36 14.04
C SER A 177 -3.85 -9.33 14.06
N SER A 178 -3.16 -9.44 15.20
CA SER A 178 -2.03 -10.36 15.35
C SER A 178 -2.45 -11.82 15.09
N ALA A 179 -3.62 -12.24 15.60
CA ALA A 179 -4.15 -13.57 15.32
C ALA A 179 -4.46 -13.75 13.83
N GLY A 180 -5.02 -12.73 13.18
CA GLY A 180 -5.27 -12.76 11.73
C GLY A 180 -3.97 -12.86 10.93
N PHE A 181 -2.92 -12.12 11.31
CA PHE A 181 -1.62 -12.21 10.67
C PHE A 181 -1.08 -13.64 10.71
N TRP A 182 -1.04 -14.26 11.89
CA TRP A 182 -0.50 -15.62 12.05
C TRP A 182 -1.37 -16.66 11.36
N GLU A 183 -2.69 -16.56 11.47
CA GLU A 183 -3.59 -17.44 10.72
C GLU A 183 -3.40 -17.29 9.20
N LEU A 184 -3.15 -16.08 8.70
CA LEU A 184 -2.87 -15.88 7.28
C LEU A 184 -1.55 -16.53 6.83
N THR A 185 -0.53 -16.61 7.70
CA THR A 185 0.70 -17.36 7.37
C THR A 185 0.44 -18.84 7.14
N GLU A 186 -0.59 -19.40 7.76
CA GLU A 186 -1.00 -20.81 7.59
C GLU A 186 -1.90 -21.00 6.36
N LEU A 187 -2.76 -20.02 6.06
CA LEU A 187 -3.76 -20.11 4.99
C LEU A 187 -3.24 -19.64 3.61
N SER A 188 -2.30 -18.70 3.58
CA SER A 188 -1.83 -18.10 2.34
C SER A 188 -0.92 -19.05 1.57
N LYS A 189 -1.20 -19.21 0.27
CA LYS A 189 -0.35 -19.98 -0.66
C LYS A 189 0.61 -19.08 -1.44
N ARG A 190 0.56 -17.78 -1.18
CA ARG A 190 1.32 -16.74 -1.87
C ARG A 190 1.96 -15.81 -0.83
N PRO A 191 3.12 -15.22 -1.13
CA PRO A 191 3.67 -14.17 -0.29
C PRO A 191 2.69 -12.98 -0.22
N PHE A 192 2.37 -12.51 0.99
CA PHE A 192 1.55 -11.32 1.18
C PHE A 192 2.41 -10.09 1.53
N ILE A 193 1.78 -8.92 1.56
CA ILE A 193 2.45 -7.66 1.88
C ILE A 193 1.92 -7.07 3.19
N ALA A 194 2.71 -6.24 3.85
CA ALA A 194 2.22 -5.15 4.67
C ALA A 194 2.41 -3.87 3.85
N SER A 195 1.35 -3.36 3.20
CA SER A 195 1.46 -2.20 2.29
C SER A 195 1.92 -0.93 2.98
N HIS A 196 1.60 -0.71 4.26
CA HIS A 196 1.98 0.47 5.04
C HIS A 196 2.08 0.11 6.54
N SER A 197 3.28 -0.26 7.01
CA SER A 197 3.56 -0.59 8.43
C SER A 197 5.05 -0.43 8.73
N ASN A 198 5.39 0.01 9.94
CA ASN A 198 6.77 0.17 10.39
C ASN A 198 7.16 -0.91 11.41
N ALA A 199 8.33 -0.77 12.05
CA ALA A 199 8.86 -1.73 13.03
C ALA A 199 8.53 -1.34 14.48
N ALA A 200 7.92 -2.27 15.23
CA ALA A 200 7.47 -2.02 16.61
C ALA A 200 8.63 -1.83 17.60
N ALA A 201 9.79 -2.42 17.31
CA ALA A 201 11.01 -2.25 18.10
C ALA A 201 11.55 -0.80 18.12
N ILE A 202 11.19 0.02 17.12
CA ILE A 202 11.60 1.43 17.01
C ILE A 202 10.52 2.36 17.54
N CYS A 203 9.25 2.08 17.23
CA CYS A 203 8.10 2.82 17.73
C CYS A 203 7.03 1.82 18.15
N ASN A 204 6.76 1.71 19.46
CA ASN A 204 5.87 0.68 19.99
C ASN A 204 4.40 1.08 19.79
N HIS A 205 3.93 0.89 18.57
CA HIS A 205 2.57 1.16 18.16
C HIS A 205 1.89 -0.12 17.66
N PRO A 206 0.61 -0.41 17.98
CA PRO A 206 -0.07 -1.63 17.54
C PRO A 206 -0.08 -1.84 16.02
N ARG A 207 -0.01 -0.75 15.24
CA ARG A 207 0.07 -0.79 13.77
C ARG A 207 1.43 -1.18 13.22
N ASN A 208 2.48 -1.19 14.04
CA ASN A 208 3.81 -1.61 13.63
C ASN A 208 3.98 -3.12 13.82
N LEU A 209 4.81 -3.71 12.96
CA LEU A 209 5.09 -5.13 12.93
C LEU A 209 6.10 -5.50 14.04
N THR A 210 5.85 -6.62 14.72
CA THR A 210 6.85 -7.21 15.63
C THR A 210 7.97 -7.87 14.83
N ASP A 211 9.10 -8.14 15.48
CA ASP A 211 10.25 -8.81 14.87
C ASP A 211 9.89 -10.20 14.32
N GLU A 212 8.99 -10.91 14.99
CA GLU A 212 8.47 -12.19 14.54
C GLU A 212 7.62 -12.05 13.28
N GLN A 213 6.77 -11.02 13.20
CA GLN A 213 5.98 -10.74 12.00
C GLN A 213 6.87 -10.32 10.82
N ILE A 214 7.90 -9.49 11.08
CA ILE A 214 8.90 -9.12 10.07
C ILE A 214 9.64 -10.37 9.59
N SER A 215 10.09 -11.24 10.49
CA SER A 215 10.77 -12.49 10.16
C SER A 215 9.88 -13.44 9.36
N ALA A 216 8.59 -13.52 9.66
CA ALA A 216 7.63 -14.31 8.89
C ALA A 216 7.44 -13.78 7.47
N LEU A 217 7.32 -12.45 7.32
CA LEU A 217 7.28 -11.79 6.01
C LEU A 217 8.55 -12.05 5.20
N ILE A 218 9.73 -12.02 5.84
CA ILE A 218 11.00 -12.36 5.19
C ILE A 218 11.02 -13.82 4.75
N ALA A 219 10.65 -14.75 5.63
CA ALA A 219 10.68 -16.19 5.36
C ALA A 219 9.79 -16.59 4.19
N MET A 220 8.68 -15.88 3.98
CA MET A 220 7.75 -16.14 2.86
C MET A 220 7.99 -15.25 1.64
N ASP A 221 9.04 -14.42 1.61
CA ASP A 221 9.33 -13.43 0.55
C ASP A 221 8.20 -12.41 0.33
N GLY A 222 7.55 -11.97 1.42
CA GLY A 222 6.58 -10.87 1.43
C GLY A 222 7.22 -9.49 1.25
N ARG A 223 6.44 -8.41 1.37
CA ARG A 223 6.96 -7.02 1.34
C ARG A 223 6.47 -6.19 2.51
N ILE A 224 7.25 -5.21 2.92
CA ILE A 224 6.97 -4.27 4.01
C ILE A 224 7.10 -2.85 3.44
N GLY A 225 5.97 -2.19 3.24
CA GLY A 225 5.91 -0.79 2.88
C GLY A 225 6.04 0.08 4.12
N LEU A 226 7.13 0.83 4.22
CA LEU A 226 7.32 1.79 5.29
C LEU A 226 6.39 2.99 5.10
N THR A 227 5.68 3.33 6.17
CA THR A 227 4.65 4.37 6.19
C THR A 227 5.13 5.64 6.89
N PHE A 228 4.58 6.77 6.46
CA PHE A 228 4.94 8.10 6.91
C PHE A 228 3.94 8.66 7.92
N VAL A 229 3.13 7.81 8.54
CA VAL A 229 2.28 8.17 9.68
C VAL A 229 3.16 8.57 10.86
N PRO A 230 3.14 9.83 11.33
CA PRO A 230 4.12 10.32 12.31
C PRO A 230 4.19 9.50 13.59
N TRP A 231 3.04 9.09 14.13
CA TRP A 231 2.94 8.31 15.36
C TRP A 231 3.20 6.80 15.17
N PHE A 232 3.44 6.35 13.94
CA PHE A 232 4.01 5.01 13.67
C PHE A 232 5.52 5.08 13.43
N VAL A 233 6.06 6.26 13.13
CA VAL A 233 7.50 6.49 12.92
C VAL A 233 8.21 6.75 14.27
N ARG A 234 7.58 7.49 15.18
CA ARG A 234 8.16 7.73 16.51
C ARG A 234 7.09 8.01 17.56
N GLU A 235 7.46 7.75 18.81
CA GLU A 235 6.66 8.13 19.96
C GLU A 235 6.87 9.61 20.31
N GLY A 236 5.80 10.40 20.23
CA GLY A 236 5.74 11.78 20.71
C GLY A 236 6.56 12.80 19.90
N GLY A 237 6.04 14.03 19.84
CA GLY A 237 6.67 15.14 19.13
C GLY A 237 6.52 15.08 17.61
N GLU A 238 7.19 16.00 16.92
CA GLU A 238 7.22 16.05 15.46
C GLU A 238 8.18 14.99 14.90
N ALA A 239 7.73 14.25 13.88
CA ALA A 239 8.56 13.28 13.16
C ALA A 239 9.26 13.92 11.96
N THR A 240 10.49 13.49 11.70
CA THR A 240 11.28 13.91 10.53
C THR A 240 11.62 12.70 9.67
N SER A 241 11.87 12.90 8.38
CA SER A 241 12.19 11.82 7.43
C SER A 241 13.35 10.92 7.88
N GLU A 242 14.34 11.47 8.60
CA GLU A 242 15.49 10.71 9.13
C GLU A 242 15.09 9.65 10.17
N GLU A 243 13.96 9.79 10.86
CA GLU A 243 13.49 8.82 11.86
C GLU A 243 13.07 7.49 11.21
N LEU A 244 12.75 7.49 9.91
CA LEU A 244 12.53 6.25 9.17
C LEU A 244 13.81 5.42 9.03
N PHE A 245 14.99 6.00 9.18
CA PHE A 245 16.25 5.27 9.02
C PHE A 245 16.39 4.19 10.09
N GLY A 246 15.96 4.47 11.33
CA GLY A 246 15.94 3.48 12.40
C GLY A 246 15.05 2.27 12.07
N HIS A 247 13.89 2.50 11.44
CA HIS A 247 13.03 1.42 10.96
C HIS A 247 13.66 0.60 9.84
N ILE A 248 14.31 1.27 8.86
CA ILE A 248 15.04 0.60 7.77
C ILE A 248 16.17 -0.25 8.33
N GLU A 249 17.02 0.33 9.18
CA GLU A 249 18.15 -0.35 9.82
C GLU A 249 17.70 -1.56 10.62
N HIS A 250 16.62 -1.43 11.38
CA HIS A 250 16.06 -2.54 12.15
C HIS A 250 15.59 -3.69 11.26
N ILE A 251 14.78 -3.42 10.23
CA ILE A 251 14.32 -4.45 9.30
C ILE A 251 15.50 -5.10 8.57
N CYS A 252 16.50 -4.31 8.15
CA CYS A 252 17.72 -4.84 7.55
C CYS A 252 18.53 -5.71 8.52
N SER A 253 18.54 -5.40 9.82
CA SER A 253 19.23 -6.22 10.84
C SER A 253 18.62 -7.62 10.99
N LEU A 254 17.34 -7.78 10.65
CA LEU A 254 16.63 -9.05 10.59
C LEU A 254 16.79 -9.77 9.23
N GLY A 255 17.53 -9.19 8.28
CA GLY A 255 17.74 -9.72 6.92
C GLY A 255 16.64 -9.33 5.92
N GLY A 256 15.89 -8.26 6.20
CA GLY A 256 14.75 -7.82 5.39
C GLY A 256 15.07 -6.81 4.29
N GLU A 257 16.33 -6.65 3.86
CA GLU A 257 16.70 -5.59 2.90
C GLU A 257 16.00 -5.69 1.53
N LYS A 258 15.56 -6.90 1.15
CA LYS A 258 14.80 -7.15 -0.09
C LYS A 258 13.28 -7.07 0.09
N GLN A 259 12.83 -6.98 1.34
CA GLN A 259 11.41 -6.93 1.71
C GLN A 259 10.92 -5.49 1.83
N ILE A 260 11.81 -4.53 2.11
CA ILE A 260 11.47 -3.11 2.24
C ILE A 260 11.01 -2.52 0.90
N MET A 261 9.90 -1.79 0.97
CA MET A 261 9.38 -0.85 -0.03
C MET A 261 8.79 0.36 0.72
N PHE A 262 8.12 1.29 0.02
CA PHE A 262 7.40 2.40 0.65
C PHE A 262 5.90 2.30 0.43
N GLY A 263 5.13 2.75 1.42
CA GLY A 263 3.68 2.93 1.35
C GLY A 263 3.31 4.07 2.27
N SER A 264 3.35 5.28 1.73
CA SER A 264 3.40 6.53 2.49
C SER A 264 2.25 6.72 3.46
N ASP A 265 1.06 6.26 3.10
CA ASP A 265 -0.20 6.65 3.74
C ASP A 265 -0.53 8.15 3.49
N PHE A 266 -0.02 8.69 2.37
CA PHE A 266 -0.41 10.02 1.90
C PHE A 266 -1.91 10.10 1.71
N ASP A 267 -2.50 11.25 2.03
CA ASP A 267 -3.94 11.46 2.04
C ASP A 267 -4.74 10.67 3.08
N GLY A 268 -4.13 9.73 3.80
CA GLY A 268 -4.73 8.97 4.92
C GLY A 268 -4.50 9.60 6.29
N ILE A 269 -3.66 10.64 6.35
CA ILE A 269 -3.17 11.27 7.59
C ILE A 269 -3.53 12.75 7.69
N ASP A 270 -3.68 13.23 8.93
CA ASP A 270 -3.93 14.66 9.25
C ASP A 270 -2.69 15.40 9.76
N ALA A 271 -1.56 14.71 9.89
CA ALA A 271 -0.27 15.27 10.28
C ALA A 271 0.86 14.56 9.52
N TRP A 272 1.93 15.29 9.20
CA TRP A 272 2.97 14.80 8.29
C TRP A 272 4.31 14.64 8.98
N VAL A 273 5.10 13.68 8.48
CA VAL A 273 6.53 13.61 8.74
C VAL A 273 7.21 14.75 7.98
N LYS A 274 7.99 15.57 8.69
CA LYS A 274 8.72 16.69 8.10
C LYS A 274 9.73 16.18 7.06
N GLY A 275 9.67 16.76 5.85
CA GLY A 275 10.43 16.32 4.68
C GLY A 275 9.75 15.21 3.87
N LEU A 276 8.55 14.78 4.27
CA LEU A 276 7.71 13.78 3.61
C LEU A 276 6.24 14.20 3.69
N GLU A 277 5.95 15.45 3.35
CA GLU A 277 4.58 16.00 3.44
C GLU A 277 3.69 15.60 2.26
N HIS A 278 4.29 15.24 1.12
CA HIS A 278 3.57 14.90 -0.10
C HIS A 278 4.45 14.11 -1.07
N SER A 279 3.88 13.52 -2.11
CA SER A 279 4.62 12.63 -3.03
C SER A 279 5.79 13.32 -3.76
N GLY A 280 5.69 14.63 -3.98
CA GLY A 280 6.80 15.46 -4.51
C GLY A 280 8.08 15.45 -3.67
N LYS A 281 8.01 15.09 -2.38
CA LYS A 281 9.17 15.04 -1.47
C LYS A 281 10.04 13.81 -1.62
N TYR A 282 9.58 12.80 -2.37
CA TYR A 282 10.34 11.56 -2.55
C TYR A 282 11.72 11.77 -3.19
N SER A 283 11.87 12.74 -4.09
CA SER A 283 13.17 13.05 -4.71
C SER A 283 14.21 13.45 -3.65
N ASP A 284 13.84 14.35 -2.72
CA ASP A 284 14.72 14.79 -1.64
C ASP A 284 14.98 13.64 -0.65
N PHE A 285 13.96 12.85 -0.32
CA PHE A 285 14.10 11.71 0.58
C PHE A 285 15.03 10.63 0.01
N ALA A 286 14.93 10.35 -1.30
CA ALA A 286 15.84 9.43 -1.99
C ALA A 286 17.29 9.91 -1.91
N GLU A 287 17.55 11.21 -1.98
CA GLU A 287 18.90 11.75 -1.77
C GLU A 287 19.38 11.56 -0.32
N GLN A 288 18.51 11.77 0.67
CA GLN A 288 18.87 11.55 2.07
C GLN A 288 19.24 10.08 2.31
N LEU A 289 18.44 9.14 1.79
CA LEU A 289 18.73 7.70 1.86
C LEU A 289 20.09 7.36 1.25
N LEU A 290 20.43 7.92 0.09
CA LEU A 290 21.71 7.66 -0.59
C LEU A 290 22.93 8.24 0.13
N ARG A 291 22.74 9.27 0.96
CA ARG A 291 23.81 9.82 1.79
C ARG A 291 24.10 8.92 2.99
N HIS A 292 23.12 8.11 3.42
CA HIS A 292 23.21 7.29 4.63
C HIS A 292 23.41 5.80 4.34
N PHE A 293 22.85 5.28 3.24
CA PHE A 293 22.80 3.85 2.92
C PHE A 293 23.47 3.52 1.57
N PRO A 294 23.94 2.26 1.39
CA PRO A 294 24.49 1.81 0.12
C PRO A 294 23.50 1.93 -1.05
N GLU A 295 23.95 2.48 -2.19
CA GLU A 295 23.12 2.74 -3.38
C GLU A 295 22.37 1.48 -3.87
N ALA A 296 22.98 0.30 -3.75
CA ALA A 296 22.36 -0.97 -4.15
C ALA A 296 21.08 -1.29 -3.35
N PHE A 297 21.07 -1.03 -2.04
CA PHE A 297 19.89 -1.26 -1.20
C PHE A 297 18.85 -0.18 -1.40
N VAL A 298 19.25 1.09 -1.47
CA VAL A 298 18.34 2.21 -1.72
C VAL A 298 17.59 2.03 -3.04
N LYS A 299 18.25 1.56 -4.10
CA LYS A 299 17.60 1.22 -5.37
C LYS A 299 16.54 0.11 -5.22
N GLY A 300 16.83 -0.87 -4.36
CA GLY A 300 15.88 -1.90 -3.93
C GLY A 300 14.63 -1.30 -3.31
N TRP A 301 14.80 -0.53 -2.25
CA TRP A 301 13.71 0.02 -1.44
C TRP A 301 12.82 0.99 -2.21
N LEU A 302 13.43 1.83 -3.06
CA LEU A 302 12.68 2.81 -3.85
C LEU A 302 11.90 2.17 -5.00
N PHE A 303 12.37 1.05 -5.57
CA PHE A 303 11.82 0.54 -6.83
C PHE A 303 11.95 -0.97 -7.05
N ASP A 304 13.18 -1.51 -7.05
CA ASP A 304 13.42 -2.87 -7.58
C ASP A 304 12.71 -3.95 -6.75
N ASN A 305 12.64 -3.81 -5.42
CA ASN A 305 12.01 -4.80 -4.53
C ASN A 305 10.51 -4.94 -4.83
N ALA A 306 9.86 -3.81 -5.04
CA ALA A 306 8.44 -3.69 -5.38
C ALA A 306 8.14 -4.26 -6.78
N ILE A 307 8.85 -3.79 -7.81
CA ILE A 307 8.60 -4.22 -9.20
C ILE A 307 8.89 -5.71 -9.38
N THR A 308 9.95 -6.23 -8.76
CA THR A 308 10.26 -7.67 -8.79
C THR A 308 9.13 -8.48 -8.17
N TYR A 309 8.61 -8.04 -7.02
CA TYR A 309 7.50 -8.70 -6.35
C TYR A 309 6.23 -8.71 -7.22
N LEU A 310 5.84 -7.56 -7.75
CA LEU A 310 4.66 -7.44 -8.60
C LEU A 310 4.79 -8.27 -9.89
N LYS A 311 5.97 -8.31 -10.50
CA LYS A 311 6.23 -9.14 -11.68
C LYS A 311 6.05 -10.63 -11.41
N CYS A 312 6.43 -11.09 -10.22
CA CYS A 312 6.28 -12.49 -9.82
C CYS A 312 4.85 -12.83 -9.41
N HIS A 313 4.17 -11.91 -8.70
CA HIS A 313 2.97 -12.24 -7.94
C HIS A 313 1.67 -11.60 -8.46
N LEU A 314 1.70 -10.60 -9.36
CA LEU A 314 0.47 -10.17 -10.02
C LEU A 314 -0.08 -11.28 -10.95
N PRO A 315 -1.41 -11.32 -11.16
CA PRO A 315 -2.00 -12.23 -12.12
C PRO A 315 -1.52 -11.91 -13.54
N SER A 316 -1.50 -12.92 -14.41
CA SER A 316 -1.33 -12.73 -15.84
C SER A 316 -2.58 -12.15 -16.46
N LYS A 317 -2.39 -11.37 -17.53
CA LYS A 317 -3.48 -10.99 -18.42
C LYS A 317 -4.22 -12.24 -18.93
N PRO A 318 -5.56 -12.28 -18.89
CA PRO A 318 -6.32 -13.37 -19.49
C PRO A 318 -5.96 -13.50 -20.97
N VAL A 319 -5.73 -14.73 -21.44
CA VAL A 319 -5.55 -14.98 -22.88
C VAL A 319 -6.88 -14.66 -23.54
N GLN A 320 -6.89 -13.70 -24.48
CA GLN A 320 -8.08 -13.43 -25.28
C GLN A 320 -8.34 -14.67 -26.15
N SER A 321 -9.43 -15.38 -25.85
CA SER A 321 -9.97 -16.48 -26.66
C SER A 321 -10.70 -15.95 -27.88
#